data_AF-A0A3C0SMM8-F1
#
_entry.id   AF-A0A3C0SMM8-F1
#
_cell.length_a   1.000
_cell.length_b   1.000
_cell.length_c   1.000
_cell.angle_alpha   90.00
_cell.angle_beta   90.00
_cell.angle_gamma   90.00
#
_symmetry.space_group_name_H-M   'P 1'
#
loop_
_entity.id
_entity.type
_entity.pdbx_description
1 polymer ?
#
loop_
_entity_poly.entity_id
_entity_poly.type
_entity_poly.pdbx_seq_one_letter_code
_entity_poly.pdbx_strand_id
1 'polypeptide(L)'
;MNLEYLRDMGQSNREKIMREELGEEKCRIIDKFNLHPNENLYWERIEPKYPNQEYFSHKLAMKTSPIGIIFHINRLCYAKTKYFEQNWDKFVPCIYNYIDSFVETEIYNMEYIKHKSTGIILDLRELAKIHWIDDFKSICNYLERKEMEIQVL
;
A
#
# COMPACT_ATOMS: atom_id res chain seq x y z
N MET A 1 -8.20 -3.41 -21.62
CA MET A 1 -6.85 -3.94 -21.86
C MET A 1 -6.91 -5.44 -21.78
N ASN A 2 -6.57 -6.10 -22.88
CA ASN A 2 -6.51 -7.55 -23.01
C ASN A 2 -5.08 -7.99 -22.65
N LEU A 3 -4.94 -8.84 -21.64
CA LEU A 3 -3.65 -9.32 -21.14
C LEU A 3 -3.40 -10.80 -21.49
N GLU A 4 -4.28 -11.43 -22.28
CA GLU A 4 -4.17 -12.85 -22.63
C GLU A 4 -2.83 -13.18 -23.30
N TYR A 5 -2.27 -12.23 -24.07
CA TYR A 5 -0.97 -12.37 -24.73
C TYR A 5 0.20 -12.66 -23.78
N LEU A 6 0.09 -12.26 -22.50
CA LEU A 6 1.12 -12.51 -21.49
C LEU A 6 1.15 -13.98 -21.04
N ARG A 7 0.03 -14.71 -21.17
CA ARG A 7 -0.07 -16.11 -20.72
C ARG A 7 0.76 -17.06 -21.58
N ASP A 8 0.87 -16.75 -22.86
CA ASP A 8 1.62 -17.54 -23.83
C ASP A 8 3.15 -17.27 -23.79
N MET A 9 3.59 -16.34 -22.95
CA MET A 9 4.99 -15.96 -22.81
C MET A 9 5.70 -16.75 -21.72
N GLY A 10 6.99 -17.02 -21.95
CA GLY A 10 7.88 -17.55 -20.91
C GLY A 10 7.96 -16.62 -19.70
N GLN A 11 8.08 -17.19 -18.50
CA GLN A 11 8.01 -16.48 -17.22
C GLN A 11 8.88 -15.21 -17.16
N SER A 12 10.13 -15.28 -17.62
CA SER A 12 11.05 -14.13 -17.59
C SER A 12 10.59 -12.96 -18.47
N ASN A 13 10.07 -13.26 -19.68
CA ASN A 13 9.55 -12.22 -20.57
C ASN A 13 8.24 -11.63 -20.04
N ARG A 14 7.36 -12.49 -19.52
CA ARG A 14 6.10 -12.09 -18.88
C ARG A 14 6.36 -11.12 -17.72
N GLU A 15 7.27 -11.48 -16.82
CA GLU A 15 7.62 -10.63 -15.69
C GLU A 15 8.21 -9.28 -16.12
N LYS A 16 9.11 -9.29 -17.10
CA LYS A 16 9.70 -8.07 -17.63
C LYS A 16 8.63 -7.10 -18.13
N ILE A 17 7.71 -7.56 -18.97
CA ILE A 17 6.63 -6.71 -19.54
C ILE A 17 5.70 -6.22 -18.42
N MET A 18 5.30 -7.11 -17.52
CA MET A 18 4.45 -6.73 -16.39
C MET A 18 5.11 -5.66 -15.52
N ARG A 19 6.41 -5.75 -15.24
CA ARG A 19 7.14 -4.71 -14.49
C ARG A 19 7.19 -3.38 -15.25
N GLU A 20 7.46 -3.42 -16.55
CA GLU A 20 7.42 -2.23 -17.43
C GLU A 20 6.03 -1.56 -17.40
N GLU A 21 4.94 -2.33 -17.43
CA GLU A 21 3.55 -1.83 -17.33
C GLU A 21 3.21 -1.20 -15.97
N LEU A 22 3.88 -1.62 -14.89
CA LEU A 22 3.67 -1.06 -13.54
C LEU A 22 4.45 0.22 -13.28
N GLY A 23 5.59 0.41 -13.93
CA GLY A 23 6.51 1.51 -13.66
C GLY A 23 7.28 1.35 -12.35
N GLU A 24 8.23 2.26 -12.13
CA GLU A 24 9.27 2.12 -11.10
C GLU A 24 8.73 2.02 -9.68
N GLU A 25 7.85 2.93 -9.26
CA GLU A 25 7.38 3.00 -7.87
C GLU A 25 6.63 1.73 -7.45
N LYS A 26 5.76 1.22 -8.33
CA LYS A 26 5.04 -0.03 -8.08
C LYS A 26 6.00 -1.22 -8.09
N CYS A 27 7.02 -1.22 -8.95
CA CYS A 27 8.05 -2.26 -8.91
C CYS A 27 8.81 -2.27 -7.57
N ARG A 28 9.14 -1.10 -6.99
CA ARG A 28 9.75 -1.04 -5.65
C ARG A 28 8.85 -1.68 -4.58
N ILE A 29 7.51 -1.56 -4.70
CA ILE A 29 6.56 -2.26 -3.82
C ILE A 29 6.60 -3.77 -4.05
N ILE A 30 6.53 -4.22 -5.31
CA ILE A 30 6.63 -5.64 -5.67
C ILE A 30 7.91 -6.26 -5.07
N ASP A 31 9.03 -5.55 -5.17
CA ASP A 31 10.33 -6.00 -4.66
C ASP A 31 10.38 -6.03 -3.14
N LYS A 32 9.86 -4.99 -2.45
CA LYS A 32 9.75 -4.98 -0.97
C LYS A 32 9.03 -6.20 -0.44
N PHE A 33 7.94 -6.61 -1.10
CA PHE A 33 7.12 -7.75 -0.65
C PHE A 33 7.55 -9.09 -1.28
N ASN A 34 8.63 -9.10 -2.07
CA ASN A 34 9.15 -10.27 -2.79
C ASN A 34 8.05 -10.99 -3.59
N LEU A 35 7.31 -10.22 -4.40
CA LEU A 35 6.21 -10.72 -5.21
C LEU A 35 6.69 -11.06 -6.63
N HIS A 36 6.16 -12.15 -7.18
CA HIS A 36 6.50 -12.70 -8.49
C HIS A 36 5.22 -12.97 -9.29
N PRO A 37 5.22 -12.80 -10.62
CA PRO A 37 4.03 -13.03 -11.42
C PRO A 37 3.85 -14.51 -11.75
N ASN A 38 2.66 -15.05 -11.49
CA ASN A 38 2.29 -16.41 -11.85
C ASN A 38 1.61 -16.50 -13.23
N GLU A 39 1.26 -17.73 -13.65
CA GLU A 39 0.65 -18.01 -14.96
C GLU A 39 -0.76 -17.42 -15.10
N ASN A 40 -1.46 -17.22 -13.97
CA ASN A 40 -2.78 -16.59 -13.94
C ASN A 40 -2.72 -15.06 -13.98
N LEU A 41 -1.52 -14.48 -14.12
CA LEU A 41 -1.25 -13.04 -14.08
C LEU A 41 -1.57 -12.44 -12.70
N TYR A 42 -1.31 -13.19 -11.63
CA TYR A 42 -1.32 -12.69 -10.25
C TYR A 42 0.10 -12.47 -9.75
N TRP A 43 0.25 -11.46 -8.91
CA TRP A 43 1.46 -11.27 -8.11
C TRP A 43 1.32 -12.11 -6.85
N GLU A 44 2.23 -13.05 -6.66
CA GLU A 44 2.24 -13.99 -5.55
C GLU A 44 3.58 -13.98 -4.81
N ARG A 45 3.54 -14.34 -3.53
CA ARG A 45 4.76 -14.57 -2.75
C ARG A 45 5.10 -16.05 -2.77
N ILE A 46 6.33 -16.35 -3.17
CA ILE A 46 6.86 -17.71 -3.23
C ILE A 46 7.78 -17.90 -2.02
N GLU A 47 7.44 -18.84 -1.15
CA GLU A 47 8.26 -19.24 0.00
C GLU A 47 8.50 -20.75 -0.01
N PRO A 48 9.74 -21.24 0.11
CA PRO A 48 10.03 -22.68 0.00
C PRO A 48 9.27 -23.61 0.96
N LYS A 49 8.77 -23.07 2.08
CA LYS A 49 8.15 -23.83 3.17
C LYS A 49 6.64 -23.63 3.30
N TYR A 50 6.03 -22.75 2.49
CA TYR A 50 4.63 -22.39 2.60
C TYR A 50 3.95 -22.43 1.23
N PRO A 51 2.62 -22.64 1.17
CA PRO A 51 1.88 -22.48 -0.07
C PRO A 51 2.11 -21.08 -0.66
N ASN A 52 2.21 -21.00 -1.99
CA ASN A 52 2.27 -19.72 -2.68
C ASN A 52 1.02 -18.90 -2.32
N GLN A 53 1.24 -17.64 -1.95
CA GLN A 53 0.17 -16.74 -1.57
C GLN A 53 -0.04 -15.71 -2.66
N GLU A 54 -1.17 -15.77 -3.36
CA GLU A 54 -1.60 -14.72 -4.28
C GLU A 54 -2.03 -13.47 -3.51
N TYR A 55 -1.55 -12.30 -3.94
CA TYR A 55 -1.93 -11.03 -3.35
C TYR A 55 -2.95 -10.29 -4.20
N PHE A 56 -2.67 -10.11 -5.50
CA PHE A 56 -3.55 -9.41 -6.42
C PHE A 56 -3.26 -9.71 -7.88
N SER A 57 -4.27 -9.57 -8.73
CA SER A 57 -4.09 -9.65 -10.17
C SER A 57 -3.26 -8.47 -10.70
N HIS A 58 -2.52 -8.71 -11.77
CA HIS A 58 -1.78 -7.68 -12.49
C HIS A 58 -2.69 -6.56 -12.99
N LYS A 59 -3.89 -6.92 -13.46
CA LYS A 59 -4.94 -5.98 -13.86
C LYS A 59 -5.35 -5.03 -12.72
N LEU A 60 -5.36 -5.49 -11.47
CA LEU A 60 -5.59 -4.63 -10.31
C LEU A 60 -4.39 -3.70 -10.12
N ALA A 61 -3.17 -4.24 -10.09
CA ALA A 61 -1.95 -3.48 -9.88
C ALA A 61 -1.79 -2.30 -10.86
N MET A 62 -2.17 -2.50 -12.13
CA MET A 62 -2.13 -1.43 -13.13
C MET A 62 -3.11 -0.28 -12.86
N LYS A 63 -4.29 -0.58 -12.32
CA LYS A 63 -5.34 0.42 -12.05
C LYS A 63 -5.22 1.11 -10.70
N THR A 64 -4.55 0.45 -9.75
CA THR A 64 -4.44 0.92 -8.37
C THR A 64 -3.24 1.85 -8.21
N SER A 65 -3.34 2.85 -7.33
CA SER A 65 -2.21 3.70 -6.95
C SER A 65 -1.15 2.90 -6.17
N PRO A 66 0.10 3.40 -6.06
CA PRO A 66 1.11 2.82 -5.16
C PRO A 66 0.60 2.65 -3.72
N ILE A 67 -0.07 3.67 -3.17
CA ILE A 67 -0.70 3.63 -1.84
C ILE A 67 -1.74 2.50 -1.77
N GLY A 68 -2.60 2.41 -2.79
CA GLY A 68 -3.62 1.38 -2.84
C GLY A 68 -3.07 -0.04 -2.93
N ILE A 69 -1.92 -0.26 -3.59
CA ILE A 69 -1.24 -1.56 -3.60
C ILE A 69 -0.75 -1.91 -2.20
N ILE A 70 -0.07 -0.98 -1.52
CA ILE A 70 0.41 -1.19 -0.15
C ILE A 70 -0.75 -1.50 0.79
N PHE A 71 -1.84 -0.77 0.66
CA PHE A 71 -3.03 -0.97 1.50
C PHE A 71 -3.69 -2.31 1.22
N HIS A 72 -3.77 -2.74 -0.04
CA HIS A 72 -4.27 -4.06 -0.40
C HIS A 72 -3.41 -5.17 0.22
N ILE A 73 -2.08 -5.04 0.14
CA ILE A 73 -1.13 -5.99 0.77
C ILE A 73 -1.33 -6.04 2.29
N ASN A 74 -1.54 -4.88 2.92
CA ASN A 74 -1.79 -4.76 4.36
C ASN A 74 -3.25 -5.01 4.76
N ARG A 75 -4.12 -5.43 3.82
CA ARG A 75 -5.54 -5.76 4.06
C ARG A 75 -6.39 -4.58 4.57
N LEU A 76 -6.04 -3.36 4.20
CA LEU A 76 -6.89 -2.18 4.45
C LEU A 76 -8.07 -2.19 3.46
N CYS A 77 -9.27 -1.89 3.98
CA CYS A 77 -10.47 -1.85 3.15
C CYS A 77 -10.51 -0.63 2.22
N TYR A 78 -11.33 -0.72 1.17
CA TYR A 78 -11.48 0.32 0.15
C TYR A 78 -11.75 1.72 0.71
N ALA A 79 -12.56 1.82 1.78
CA ALA A 79 -12.88 3.11 2.41
C ALA A 79 -11.62 3.80 2.98
N LYS A 80 -10.71 3.03 3.58
CA LYS A 80 -9.43 3.54 4.09
C LYS A 80 -8.57 4.00 2.93
N THR A 81 -8.41 3.15 1.90
CA THR A 81 -7.65 3.51 0.70
C THR A 81 -8.12 4.82 0.09
N LYS A 82 -9.44 4.99 -0.10
CA LYS A 82 -9.99 6.20 -0.68
C LYS A 82 -9.76 7.44 0.15
N TYR A 83 -9.93 7.34 1.48
CA TYR A 83 -9.65 8.47 2.37
C TYR A 83 -8.19 8.92 2.26
N PHE A 84 -7.24 8.00 2.37
CA PHE A 84 -5.82 8.35 2.31
C PHE A 84 -5.38 8.81 0.92
N GLU A 85 -5.90 8.24 -0.17
CA GLU A 85 -5.63 8.72 -1.53
C GLU A 85 -6.11 10.16 -1.75
N GLN A 86 -7.24 10.55 -1.17
CA GLN A 86 -7.84 11.88 -1.34
C GLN A 86 -7.20 12.95 -0.44
N ASN A 87 -6.57 12.56 0.66
CA ASN A 87 -6.03 13.47 1.68
C ASN A 87 -4.52 13.31 1.86
N TRP A 88 -3.82 12.66 0.92
CA TRP A 88 -2.41 12.29 1.07
C TRP A 88 -1.49 13.48 1.32
N ASP A 89 -1.87 14.66 0.84
CA ASP A 89 -1.16 15.92 1.09
C ASP A 89 -1.01 16.24 2.59
N LYS A 90 -1.89 15.71 3.45
CA LYS A 90 -1.83 15.84 4.92
C LYS A 90 -0.95 14.80 5.60
N PHE A 91 -0.43 13.83 4.87
CA PHE A 91 0.28 12.69 5.44
C PHE A 91 1.67 12.50 4.83
N VAL A 92 2.54 11.84 5.58
CA VAL A 92 3.82 11.33 5.07
C VAL A 92 3.99 9.85 5.45
N PRO A 93 4.61 9.04 4.57
CA PRO A 93 4.91 7.65 4.87
C PRO A 93 6.09 7.57 5.84
N CYS A 94 6.02 6.63 6.78
CA CYS A 94 7.03 6.42 7.80
C CYS A 94 7.38 4.93 7.99
N ILE A 95 8.57 4.70 8.52
CA ILE A 95 9.00 3.43 9.12
C ILE A 95 9.42 3.68 10.58
N TYR A 96 9.42 2.63 11.38
CA TYR A 96 9.97 2.69 12.73
C TYR A 96 11.46 2.35 12.73
N ASN A 97 12.26 3.23 13.32
CA ASN A 97 13.68 3.05 13.63
C ASN A 97 13.86 3.07 15.15
N TYR A 98 14.63 2.13 15.71
CA TYR A 98 14.79 2.01 17.16
C TYR A 98 15.64 3.14 17.79
N ILE A 99 16.45 3.85 16.98
CA ILE A 99 17.26 4.99 17.38
C ILE A 99 16.47 6.28 17.16
N ASP A 100 15.97 6.48 15.94
CA ASP A 100 15.39 7.76 15.49
C ASP A 100 13.86 7.80 15.60
N SER A 101 13.24 6.77 16.18
CA SER A 101 11.78 6.60 16.23
C SER A 101 11.15 6.56 14.83
N PHE A 102 10.01 7.19 14.62
CA PHE A 102 9.35 7.23 13.32
C PHE A 102 10.04 8.18 12.34
N VAL A 103 10.67 7.61 11.31
CA VAL A 103 11.38 8.35 10.25
C VAL A 103 10.56 8.34 8.96
N GLU A 104 10.56 9.48 8.26
CA GLU A 104 9.94 9.59 6.95
C GLU A 104 10.66 8.70 5.93
N THR A 105 9.91 8.15 4.99
CA THR A 105 10.46 7.27 3.96
C THR A 105 9.79 7.54 2.60
N GLU A 106 10.04 6.71 1.61
CA GLU A 106 9.27 6.72 0.37
C GLU A 106 8.02 5.84 0.52
N ILE A 107 6.99 6.08 -0.30
CA ILE A 107 5.72 5.36 -0.24
C ILE A 107 5.94 3.85 -0.27
N TYR A 108 6.79 3.35 -1.18
CA TYR A 108 7.02 1.91 -1.32
C TYR A 108 7.46 1.22 -0.03
N ASN A 109 8.15 1.95 0.86
CA ASN A 109 8.70 1.42 2.10
C ASN A 109 7.84 1.72 3.34
N MET A 110 6.68 2.31 3.16
CA MET A 110 5.79 2.68 4.27
C MET A 110 5.33 1.49 5.11
N GLU A 111 5.34 1.67 6.44
CA GLU A 111 4.71 0.78 7.43
C GLU A 111 3.79 1.55 8.39
N TYR A 112 4.00 2.86 8.47
CA TYR A 112 3.25 3.80 9.28
C TYR A 112 2.92 5.04 8.46
N ILE A 113 1.85 5.75 8.84
CA ILE A 113 1.47 7.03 8.24
C ILE A 113 1.53 8.09 9.34
N LYS A 114 2.29 9.16 9.12
CA LYS A 114 2.30 10.31 10.03
C LYS A 114 1.41 11.41 9.47
N HIS A 115 0.46 11.90 10.27
CA HIS A 115 -0.28 13.11 9.95
C HIS A 115 0.62 14.33 10.19
N LYS A 116 0.87 15.12 9.14
CA LYS A 116 1.90 16.17 9.10
C LYS A 116 1.71 17.21 10.19
N SER A 117 0.49 17.72 10.35
CA SER A 117 0.19 18.82 11.26
C SER A 117 0.17 18.40 12.72
N THR A 118 -0.37 17.22 13.03
CA THR A 118 -0.55 16.77 14.43
C THR A 118 0.57 15.87 14.94
N GLY A 119 1.42 15.33 14.04
CA GLY A 119 2.44 14.34 14.38
C GLY A 119 1.89 12.96 14.76
N ILE A 120 0.57 12.74 14.66
CA ILE A 120 -0.06 11.47 15.01
C ILE A 120 0.40 10.39 14.03
N ILE A 121 0.82 9.25 14.58
CA ILE A 121 1.27 8.08 13.82
C ILE A 121 0.16 7.02 13.76
N LEU A 122 -0.10 6.52 12.56
CA LEU A 122 -1.05 5.44 12.29
C LEU A 122 -0.29 4.22 11.77
N ASP A 123 -0.31 3.13 12.51
CA ASP A 123 0.24 1.84 12.07
C ASP A 123 -0.72 1.18 11.08
N LEU A 124 -0.22 0.75 9.91
CA LEU A 124 -1.06 0.09 8.90
C LEU A 124 -1.72 -1.19 9.44
N ARG A 125 -1.07 -1.90 10.37
CA ARG A 125 -1.59 -3.12 11.01
C ARG A 125 -2.71 -2.80 11.99
N GLU A 126 -2.60 -1.70 12.73
CA GLU A 126 -3.69 -1.25 13.61
C GLU A 126 -4.88 -0.73 12.78
N LEU A 127 -4.61 -0.01 11.69
CA LEU A 127 -5.66 0.38 10.75
C LEU A 127 -6.39 -0.82 10.16
N ALA A 128 -5.69 -1.92 9.85
CA ALA A 128 -6.29 -3.14 9.31
C ALA A 128 -7.27 -3.83 10.29
N LYS A 129 -7.11 -3.64 11.60
CA LYS A 129 -8.01 -4.18 12.63
C LYS A 129 -9.35 -3.43 12.72
N ILE A 130 -9.46 -2.26 12.10
CA ILE A 130 -10.68 -1.46 12.14
C ILE A 130 -11.65 -1.97 11.07
N HIS A 131 -12.62 -2.76 11.51
CA HIS A 131 -13.60 -3.37 10.59
C HIS A 131 -14.85 -2.50 10.40
N TRP A 132 -15.22 -1.67 11.37
CA TRP A 132 -16.39 -0.81 11.30
C TRP A 132 -16.06 0.54 10.68
N ILE A 133 -16.92 0.98 9.76
CA ILE A 133 -16.74 2.26 9.07
C ILE A 133 -16.83 3.45 10.04
N ASP A 134 -17.68 3.37 11.06
CA ASP A 134 -17.87 4.46 12.02
C ASP A 134 -16.69 4.59 13.00
N ASP A 135 -16.01 3.47 13.33
CA ASP A 135 -14.75 3.51 14.05
C ASP A 135 -13.66 4.20 13.22
N PHE A 136 -13.60 3.91 11.92
CA PHE A 136 -12.67 4.58 11.03
C PHE A 136 -12.97 6.08 10.90
N LYS A 137 -14.23 6.47 10.73
CA LYS A 137 -14.65 7.89 10.71
C LYS A 137 -14.30 8.59 12.02
N SER A 138 -14.43 7.92 13.16
CA SER A 138 -14.05 8.47 14.47
C SER A 138 -12.57 8.86 14.52
N ILE A 139 -11.69 8.07 13.88
CA ILE A 139 -10.26 8.42 13.75
C ILE A 139 -10.06 9.62 12.82
N CYS A 140 -10.72 9.64 11.66
CA CYS A 140 -10.64 10.78 10.73
C CYS A 140 -11.08 12.08 11.40
N ASN A 141 -12.23 12.07 12.07
CA ASN A 141 -12.75 13.22 12.83
C ASN A 141 -11.80 13.63 13.95
N TYR A 142 -11.16 12.67 14.61
CA TYR A 142 -10.17 12.96 15.65
C TYR A 142 -8.94 13.69 15.08
N LEU A 143 -8.41 13.25 13.94
CA LEU A 143 -7.30 13.91 13.26
C LEU A 143 -7.66 15.33 12.83
N GLU A 144 -8.82 15.51 12.21
CA GLU A 144 -9.32 16.81 11.74
C GLU A 144 -9.54 17.79 12.90
N ARG A 145 -10.13 17.33 14.01
CA ARG A 145 -10.27 18.17 15.21
C ARG A 145 -8.92 18.58 15.77
N LYS A 146 -7.96 17.65 15.83
CA LYS A 146 -6.60 17.95 16.32
C LYS A 146 -5.86 18.93 15.42
N GLU A 147 -6.09 18.85 14.11
CA GLU A 147 -5.57 19.81 13.15
C GLU A 147 -6.14 21.22 13.39
N MET A 148 -7.45 21.34 13.61
CA MET A 148 -8.09 22.62 13.92
C MET A 148 -7.58 23.24 15.22
N GLU A 149 -7.36 22.44 16.27
CA GLU A 149 -6.81 22.92 17.54
C GLU A 149 -5.41 23.54 17.39
N ILE A 150 -4.61 23.06 16.43
CA ILE A 150 -3.26 23.57 16.15
C ILE A 150 -3.30 24.85 15.31
N GLN A 151 -4.24 24.96 14.38
CA GLN A 151 -4.37 26.14 13.50
C GLN A 151 -4.91 27.39 14.19
N VAL A 152 -5.48 27.25 15.38
CA VAL A 152 -6.02 28.36 16.20
C VAL A 152 -4.95 28.94 17.14
N LEU A 153 -3.78 28.30 17.24
CA LEU A 153 -2.60 28.76 17.98
C LEU A 153 -1.61 29.50 17.08
#